data_AF-A0A2T0LY28-F1
#
_entry.id   AF-A0A2T0LY28-F1
#
_cell.length_a   1.000
_cell.length_b   1.000
_cell.length_c   1.000
_cell.angle_alpha   90.00
_cell.angle_beta   90.00
_cell.angle_gamma   90.00
#
_symmetry.space_group_name_H-M   'P 1'
#
loop_
_entity.id
_entity.type
_entity.pdbx_description
1 polymer ?
#
loop_
_entity_poly.entity_id
_entity_poly.type
_entity_poly.pdbx_seq_one_letter_code
_entity_poly.pdbx_strand_id
1 'polypeptide(L)'
;MKRALVLLACLLLITACGGGDPEGTPERTTTPPGNGEPMRTLTEEEAAQRAEQHIRRAVAALPEKPTLTVQYADSAECLDPTDNGPRGRYQVGKTYWLDGVPSERNEEFVDALYDYWVSHGFRILTDKRSESDRFVSVENDDDAFRMSVKQSVEGDLSLGASSPCVWPNGTPPEGAGE
;
A
#
# COMPACT_ATOMS: atom_id res chain seq x y z
N MET A 1 28.87 -17.80 39.57
CA MET A 1 30.24 -17.86 40.16
C MET A 1 31.23 -18.20 39.06
N LYS A 2 32.44 -17.59 39.05
CA LYS A 2 33.57 -17.84 38.11
C LYS A 2 33.21 -17.55 36.62
N ARG A 3 33.72 -16.47 36.02
CA ARG A 3 35.06 -16.28 35.40
C ARG A 3 35.23 -17.13 34.11
N ALA A 4 35.86 -16.63 33.04
CA ALA A 4 36.89 -15.58 33.00
C ALA A 4 36.72 -14.52 31.88
N LEU A 5 37.40 -13.39 32.08
CA LEU A 5 37.69 -12.38 31.05
C LEU A 5 39.10 -12.67 30.49
N VAL A 6 39.30 -12.57 29.18
CA VAL A 6 40.63 -12.63 28.56
C VAL A 6 40.86 -11.37 27.74
N LEU A 7 41.67 -10.46 28.29
CA LEU A 7 42.28 -9.37 27.55
C LEU A 7 43.53 -9.91 26.84
N LEU A 8 43.68 -9.62 25.56
CA LEU A 8 44.95 -9.77 24.85
C LEU A 8 45.20 -8.52 24.00
N ALA A 9 46.28 -7.81 24.31
CA ALA A 9 46.71 -6.61 23.59
C ALA A 9 48.23 -6.54 23.62
N CYS A 10 48.87 -6.36 22.45
CA CYS A 10 50.20 -5.74 22.29
C CYS A 10 50.51 -5.51 20.80
N LEU A 11 50.78 -4.25 20.46
CA LEU A 11 51.84 -3.68 19.59
C LEU A 11 52.01 -4.22 18.14
N LEU A 12 51.97 -3.37 17.09
CA LEU A 12 52.92 -2.29 16.69
C LEU A 12 54.30 -2.83 16.25
N LEU A 13 54.95 -2.38 15.16
CA LEU A 13 54.67 -1.30 14.16
C LEU A 13 54.39 -1.92 12.75
N ILE A 14 54.57 -1.37 11.52
CA ILE A 14 55.29 -0.19 10.96
C ILE A 14 54.60 0.36 9.68
N THR A 15 55.26 1.29 8.99
CA THR A 15 54.72 2.19 7.94
C THR A 15 55.02 1.77 6.50
N ALA A 16 54.11 2.09 5.57
CA ALA A 16 54.44 2.38 4.18
C ALA A 16 53.59 3.57 3.68
N CYS A 17 54.23 4.61 3.15
CA CYS A 17 53.54 5.74 2.52
C CYS A 17 53.52 5.55 1.00
N GLY A 18 52.33 5.57 0.40
CA GLY A 18 52.14 5.63 -1.05
C GLY A 18 51.00 6.60 -1.36
N GLY A 19 51.30 7.69 -2.05
CA GLY A 19 50.30 8.68 -2.44
C GLY A 19 49.58 8.29 -3.73
N GLY A 20 48.30 8.65 -3.82
CA GLY A 20 47.45 8.58 -5.00
C GLY A 20 46.34 9.62 -4.86
N ASP A 21 45.99 10.28 -5.96
CA ASP A 21 45.39 11.61 -5.99
C ASP A 21 43.93 11.72 -5.49
N PRO A 22 43.49 12.93 -5.06
CA PRO A 22 42.14 13.17 -4.57
C PRO A 22 41.14 13.43 -5.71
N GLU A 23 40.77 12.40 -6.45
CA GLU A 23 39.68 12.49 -7.43
C GLU A 23 38.31 12.10 -6.85
N GLY A 24 37.29 12.88 -7.23
CA GLY A 24 35.89 12.49 -7.21
C GLY A 24 35.33 12.01 -5.87
N THR A 25 34.82 12.94 -5.05
CA THR A 25 33.64 12.62 -4.22
C THR A 25 32.56 12.10 -5.17
N PRO A 26 32.10 10.83 -5.08
CA PRO A 26 30.94 10.42 -5.84
C PRO A 26 29.78 11.25 -5.30
N GLU A 27 29.17 12.08 -6.16
CA GLU A 27 27.94 12.77 -5.78
C GLU A 27 26.96 11.70 -5.31
N ARG A 28 26.50 11.85 -4.06
CA ARG A 28 25.44 10.99 -3.53
C ARG A 28 24.15 11.46 -4.18
N THR A 29 23.96 11.07 -5.44
CA THR A 29 22.69 11.14 -6.16
C THR A 29 21.65 10.56 -5.22
N THR A 30 20.90 11.46 -4.59
CA THR A 30 19.90 11.10 -3.60
C THR A 30 18.66 10.76 -4.39
N THR A 31 18.74 9.62 -5.08
CA THR A 31 17.59 8.94 -5.66
C THR A 31 16.55 8.85 -4.56
N PRO A 32 15.37 9.47 -4.71
CA PRO A 32 14.29 9.28 -3.76
C PRO A 32 14.00 7.79 -3.61
N PRO A 33 13.53 7.30 -2.45
CA PRO A 33 13.13 5.90 -2.31
C PRO A 33 12.17 5.54 -3.45
N GLY A 34 12.53 4.53 -4.23
CA GLY A 34 11.85 4.17 -5.48
C GLY A 34 10.50 3.54 -5.20
N ASN A 35 9.46 4.37 -5.08
CA ASN A 35 8.10 3.96 -4.76
C ASN A 35 7.49 3.09 -5.87
N GLY A 36 7.72 1.78 -5.79
CA GLY A 36 6.93 0.77 -6.49
C GLY A 36 7.38 0.34 -7.89
N GLU A 37 8.67 0.39 -8.24
CA GLU A 37 9.17 -0.19 -9.51
C GLU A 37 8.67 -1.64 -9.76
N PRO A 38 8.80 -2.61 -8.82
CA PRO A 38 8.27 -3.96 -9.01
C PRO A 38 6.73 -4.06 -8.87
N MET A 39 6.03 -2.98 -8.54
CA MET A 39 4.55 -2.93 -8.50
C MET A 39 3.97 -2.50 -9.85
N ARG A 40 4.70 -1.71 -10.64
CA ARG A 40 4.23 -1.17 -11.94
C ARG A 40 4.18 -2.20 -13.06
N THR A 41 4.46 -3.47 -12.76
CA THR A 41 4.43 -4.58 -13.71
C THR A 41 3.22 -5.52 -13.57
N LEU A 42 2.24 -5.19 -12.73
CA LEU A 42 0.96 -5.93 -12.69
C LEU A 42 0.13 -5.63 -13.95
N THR A 43 -0.45 -6.67 -14.56
CA THR A 43 -1.57 -6.51 -15.50
C THR A 43 -2.83 -6.00 -14.79
N GLU A 44 -3.83 -5.53 -15.54
CA GLU A 44 -5.13 -5.21 -14.96
C GLU A 44 -5.83 -6.44 -14.34
N GLU A 45 -5.60 -7.64 -14.86
CA GLU A 45 -6.17 -8.86 -14.27
C GLU A 45 -5.51 -9.18 -12.92
N GLU A 46 -4.18 -9.16 -12.84
CA GLU A 46 -3.46 -9.38 -11.57
C GLU A 46 -3.77 -8.28 -10.55
N ALA A 47 -3.99 -7.05 -11.01
CA ALA A 47 -4.45 -5.95 -10.16
C ALA A 47 -5.88 -6.20 -9.62
N ALA A 48 -6.81 -6.68 -10.45
CA ALA A 48 -8.15 -7.09 -10.00
C ALA A 48 -8.08 -8.24 -8.98
N GLN A 49 -7.22 -9.23 -9.22
CA GLN A 49 -6.99 -10.34 -8.30
C GLN A 49 -6.36 -9.87 -6.97
N ARG A 50 -5.45 -8.89 -7.00
CA ARG A 50 -4.84 -8.31 -5.78
C ARG A 50 -5.84 -7.46 -4.98
N ALA A 51 -6.68 -6.68 -5.64
CA ALA A 51 -7.78 -5.95 -5.00
C ALA A 51 -8.75 -6.90 -4.29
N GLU A 52 -9.16 -7.99 -4.95
CA GLU A 52 -9.99 -9.05 -4.34
C GLU A 52 -9.30 -9.67 -3.11
N GLN A 53 -8.01 -9.99 -3.20
CA GLN A 53 -7.25 -10.55 -2.07
C GLN A 53 -7.19 -9.60 -0.86
N HIS A 54 -6.99 -8.31 -1.09
CA HIS A 54 -7.00 -7.28 -0.05
C HIS A 54 -8.36 -7.19 0.63
N ILE A 55 -9.46 -7.13 -0.14
CA ILE A 55 -10.83 -7.17 0.39
C ILE A 55 -11.08 -8.45 1.20
N ARG A 56 -10.68 -9.63 0.68
CA ARG A 56 -10.90 -10.91 1.38
C ARG A 56 -10.12 -11.01 2.69
N ARG A 57 -8.92 -10.45 2.79
CA ARG A 57 -8.17 -10.36 4.07
C ARG A 57 -8.87 -9.44 5.07
N ALA A 58 -9.28 -8.25 4.64
CA ALA A 58 -9.98 -7.30 5.51
C ALA A 58 -11.33 -7.86 6.02
N VAL A 59 -12.13 -8.50 5.14
CA VAL A 59 -13.38 -9.20 5.51
C VAL A 59 -13.13 -10.39 6.46
N ALA A 60 -11.95 -11.00 6.43
CA ALA A 60 -11.60 -12.08 7.35
C ALA A 60 -11.24 -11.59 8.77
N ALA A 61 -10.99 -10.30 8.95
CA ALA A 61 -10.73 -9.66 10.25
C ALA A 61 -12.00 -9.08 10.91
N LEU A 62 -13.13 -9.02 10.21
CA LEU A 62 -14.40 -8.53 10.75
C LEU A 62 -14.93 -9.44 11.88
N PRO A 63 -15.65 -8.88 12.88
CA PRO A 63 -16.19 -9.63 14.02
C PRO A 63 -17.24 -10.68 13.60
N GLU A 64 -17.92 -10.43 12.48
CA GLU A 64 -18.85 -11.33 11.82
C GLU A 64 -18.71 -11.14 10.30
N LYS A 65 -18.97 -12.20 9.51
CA LYS A 65 -18.70 -12.20 8.07
C LYS A 65 -19.95 -11.77 7.28
N PRO A 66 -19.98 -10.56 6.69
CA PRO A 66 -21.09 -10.13 5.85
C PRO A 66 -21.17 -10.92 4.55
N THR A 67 -22.33 -10.88 3.91
CA THR A 67 -22.46 -11.27 2.50
C THR A 67 -21.93 -10.12 1.62
N LEU A 68 -21.27 -10.46 0.51
CA LEU A 68 -20.59 -9.48 -0.34
C LEU A 68 -21.29 -9.32 -1.69
N THR A 69 -22.16 -8.31 -1.81
CA THR A 69 -22.78 -7.93 -3.10
C THR A 69 -21.94 -6.88 -3.82
N VAL A 70 -21.64 -7.11 -5.11
CA VAL A 70 -20.80 -6.18 -5.90
C VAL A 70 -21.50 -4.83 -6.06
N GLN A 71 -20.86 -3.77 -5.57
CA GLN A 71 -21.26 -2.38 -5.83
C GLN A 71 -20.58 -1.85 -7.10
N TYR A 72 -19.30 -2.19 -7.29
CA TYR A 72 -18.46 -1.73 -8.41
C TYR A 72 -17.35 -2.74 -8.69
N ALA A 73 -17.02 -2.94 -9.97
CA ALA A 73 -15.91 -3.79 -10.42
C ALA A 73 -15.56 -3.40 -11.88
N ASP A 74 -14.62 -2.48 -12.06
CA ASP A 74 -14.26 -1.92 -13.37
C ASP A 74 -12.85 -1.28 -13.31
N SER A 75 -12.35 -0.75 -14.43
CA SER A 75 -11.11 0.05 -14.48
C SER A 75 -11.31 1.40 -15.17
N ALA A 76 -10.41 2.35 -14.88
CA ALA A 76 -10.43 3.70 -15.45
C ALA A 76 -9.02 4.21 -15.76
N GLU A 77 -8.84 4.94 -16.87
CA GLU A 77 -7.54 5.57 -17.21
C GLU A 77 -7.15 6.55 -16.07
N CYS A 78 -5.88 6.50 -15.66
CA CYS A 78 -5.33 7.43 -14.69
C CYS A 78 -5.14 8.82 -15.32
N LEU A 79 -6.17 9.66 -15.17
CA LEU A 79 -6.27 11.01 -15.72
C LEU A 79 -6.04 12.13 -14.71
N ASP A 80 -5.74 11.80 -13.45
CA ASP A 80 -5.46 12.80 -12.41
C ASP A 80 -4.14 13.52 -12.72
N PRO A 81 -4.13 14.86 -12.92
CA PRO A 81 -2.90 15.60 -13.22
C PRO A 81 -1.88 15.59 -12.06
N THR A 82 -2.28 15.16 -10.86
CA THR A 82 -1.39 15.03 -9.69
C THR A 82 -0.69 13.68 -9.58
N ASP A 83 -1.09 12.66 -10.36
CA ASP A 83 -0.34 11.39 -10.43
C ASP A 83 1.01 11.53 -11.18
N ASN A 84 1.12 12.54 -12.06
CA ASN A 84 2.33 12.89 -12.82
C ASN A 84 2.93 11.77 -13.71
N GLY A 85 2.26 10.63 -13.89
CA GLY A 85 2.74 9.55 -14.76
C GLY A 85 2.19 9.58 -16.19
N PRO A 86 2.70 8.73 -17.11
CA PRO A 86 2.23 8.64 -18.49
C PRO A 86 0.75 8.24 -18.64
N ARG A 87 0.15 8.61 -19.76
CA ARG A 87 -1.22 8.21 -20.14
C ARG A 87 -1.32 6.73 -20.52
N GLY A 88 -2.54 6.18 -20.57
CA GLY A 88 -2.77 4.77 -20.90
C GLY A 88 -2.44 3.77 -19.78
N ARG A 89 -2.17 4.25 -18.56
CA ARG A 89 -2.23 3.45 -17.32
C ARG A 89 -3.65 3.49 -16.75
N TYR A 90 -4.04 2.43 -16.06
CA TYR A 90 -5.37 2.25 -15.50
C TYR A 90 -5.31 2.01 -13.99
N GLN A 91 -6.29 2.53 -13.26
CA GLN A 91 -6.61 2.08 -11.90
C GLN A 91 -7.74 1.06 -12.00
N VAL A 92 -7.51 -0.14 -11.47
CA VAL A 92 -8.54 -1.18 -11.32
C VAL A 92 -9.16 -1.02 -9.94
N GLY A 93 -10.49 -0.96 -9.87
CA GLY A 93 -11.22 -0.78 -8.61
C GLY A 93 -12.31 -1.83 -8.41
N LYS A 94 -12.48 -2.27 -7.16
CA LYS A 94 -13.54 -3.19 -6.78
C LYS A 94 -14.12 -2.82 -5.43
N THR A 95 -15.44 -2.78 -5.33
CA THR A 95 -16.17 -2.39 -4.11
C THR A 95 -17.37 -3.31 -3.91
N TYR A 96 -17.56 -3.72 -2.66
CA TYR A 96 -18.66 -4.57 -2.21
C TYR A 96 -19.50 -3.84 -1.16
N TRP A 97 -20.82 -4.01 -1.22
CA TRP A 97 -21.68 -3.83 -0.05
C TRP A 97 -21.43 -4.96 0.96
N LEU A 98 -21.49 -4.62 2.24
CA LEU A 98 -21.36 -5.56 3.36
C LEU A 98 -22.75 -5.94 3.87
N ASP A 99 -23.45 -6.77 3.11
CA ASP A 99 -24.84 -7.13 3.41
C ASP A 99 -24.95 -7.93 4.71
N GLY A 100 -25.96 -7.59 5.51
CA GLY A 100 -26.24 -8.25 6.79
C GLY A 100 -25.51 -7.64 7.99
N VAL A 101 -24.71 -6.58 7.82
CA VAL A 101 -24.22 -5.76 8.94
C VAL A 101 -25.37 -4.90 9.48
N PRO A 102 -25.75 -5.01 10.77
CA PRO A 102 -26.70 -4.09 11.39
C PRO A 102 -26.06 -2.71 11.56
N SER A 103 -26.75 -1.63 11.18
CA SER A 103 -26.14 -0.28 11.14
C SER A 103 -25.78 0.27 12.53
N GLU A 104 -26.39 -0.25 13.60
CA GLU A 104 -26.00 0.01 14.99
C GLU A 104 -24.63 -0.58 15.36
N ARG A 105 -24.09 -1.53 14.57
CA ARG A 105 -22.75 -2.12 14.71
C ARG A 105 -21.71 -1.50 13.76
N ASN A 106 -22.04 -0.46 12.99
CA ASN A 106 -21.10 0.13 12.04
C ASN A 106 -19.80 0.64 12.68
N GLU A 107 -19.85 1.09 13.94
CA GLU A 107 -18.65 1.46 14.71
C GLU A 107 -17.70 0.26 14.88
N GLU A 108 -18.22 -0.86 15.38
CA GLU A 108 -17.51 -2.13 15.60
C GLU A 108 -16.85 -2.67 14.32
N PHE A 109 -17.56 -2.62 13.19
CA PHE A 109 -17.07 -3.11 11.91
C PHE A 109 -16.01 -2.19 11.29
N VAL A 110 -16.19 -0.87 11.38
CA VAL A 110 -15.23 0.10 10.85
C VAL A 110 -13.96 0.16 11.70
N ASP A 111 -14.06 0.03 13.02
CA ASP A 111 -12.91 -0.08 13.92
C ASP A 111 -12.13 -1.39 13.70
N ALA A 112 -12.80 -2.53 13.50
CA ALA A 112 -12.14 -3.79 13.17
C ALA A 112 -11.33 -3.72 11.86
N LEU A 113 -11.83 -2.98 10.86
CA LEU A 113 -11.10 -2.73 9.61
C LEU A 113 -9.92 -1.79 9.81
N TYR A 114 -10.08 -0.73 10.61
CA TYR A 114 -9.01 0.20 10.98
C TYR A 114 -7.86 -0.52 11.70
N ASP A 115 -8.17 -1.30 12.74
CA ASP A 115 -7.19 -2.05 13.52
C ASP A 115 -6.49 -3.13 12.66
N TYR A 116 -7.22 -3.79 11.76
CA TYR A 116 -6.62 -4.67 10.75
C TYR A 116 -5.62 -3.92 9.87
N TRP A 117 -6.01 -2.78 9.28
CA TRP A 117 -5.13 -2.02 8.39
C TRP A 117 -3.86 -1.51 9.09
N VAL A 118 -4.00 -0.88 10.26
CA VAL A 118 -2.87 -0.37 11.05
C VAL A 118 -1.90 -1.48 11.47
N SER A 119 -2.40 -2.70 11.70
CA SER A 119 -1.56 -3.86 12.06
C SER A 119 -0.94 -4.60 10.87
N HIS A 120 -1.36 -4.31 9.63
CA HIS A 120 -0.96 -5.04 8.40
C HIS A 120 -0.28 -4.14 7.35
N GLY A 121 0.48 -3.14 7.78
CA GLY A 121 1.31 -2.32 6.87
C GLY A 121 0.51 -1.39 5.97
N PHE A 122 -0.59 -0.82 6.47
CA PHE A 122 -1.31 0.24 5.79
C PHE A 122 -1.16 1.57 6.50
N ARG A 123 -0.80 2.62 5.75
CA ARG A 123 -0.83 4.01 6.20
C ARG A 123 -2.24 4.60 6.05
N ILE A 124 -2.72 5.31 7.07
CA ILE A 124 -4.00 6.02 7.03
C ILE A 124 -3.91 7.23 6.08
N LEU A 125 -4.86 7.35 5.16
CA LEU A 125 -5.05 8.51 4.28
C LEU A 125 -6.15 9.44 4.81
N THR A 126 -7.20 8.89 5.42
CA THR A 126 -8.29 9.64 6.05
C THR A 126 -8.93 8.79 7.15
N ASP A 127 -9.19 9.39 8.30
CA ASP A 127 -9.99 8.82 9.39
C ASP A 127 -11.14 9.79 9.71
N LYS A 128 -12.38 9.33 9.51
CA LYS A 128 -13.63 10.00 9.85
C LYS A 128 -14.55 9.06 10.65
N ARG A 129 -13.99 8.14 11.45
CA ARG A 129 -14.78 7.10 12.15
C ARG A 129 -15.78 7.64 13.15
N SER A 130 -15.54 8.84 13.70
CA SER A 130 -16.42 9.55 14.62
C SER A 130 -17.49 10.42 13.94
N GLU A 131 -17.53 10.47 12.61
CA GLU A 131 -18.54 11.20 11.85
C GLU A 131 -19.75 10.30 11.52
N SER A 132 -20.90 10.90 11.16
CA SER A 132 -22.12 10.14 10.83
C SER A 132 -22.01 9.34 9.54
N ASP A 133 -21.27 9.85 8.56
CA ASP A 133 -20.96 9.24 7.27
C ASP A 133 -19.59 8.53 7.32
N ARG A 134 -19.42 7.68 8.35
CA ARG A 134 -18.16 7.01 8.73
C ARG A 134 -17.35 6.59 7.51
N PHE A 135 -16.13 7.14 7.41
CA PHE A 135 -15.23 6.88 6.30
C PHE A 135 -13.81 6.67 6.81
N VAL A 136 -13.15 5.63 6.29
CA VAL A 136 -11.70 5.44 6.44
C VAL A 136 -11.15 5.14 5.06
N SER A 137 -10.02 5.75 4.72
CA SER A 137 -9.22 5.33 3.56
C SER A 137 -7.76 5.15 3.96
N VAL A 138 -7.13 4.16 3.33
CA VAL A 138 -5.77 3.70 3.63
C VAL A 138 -5.03 3.36 2.33
N GLU A 139 -3.71 3.27 2.41
CA GLU A 139 -2.83 2.76 1.35
C GLU A 139 -1.89 1.72 1.95
N ASN A 140 -1.65 0.61 1.25
CA ASN A 140 -0.69 -0.40 1.67
C ASN A 140 0.74 0.04 1.34
N ASP A 141 1.66 -0.04 2.31
CA ASP A 141 3.04 0.43 2.13
C ASP A 141 3.89 -0.52 1.24
N ASP A 142 3.52 -1.81 1.15
CA ASP A 142 4.25 -2.83 0.38
C ASP A 142 3.81 -2.93 -1.10
N ASP A 143 2.55 -2.68 -1.44
CA ASP A 143 2.02 -2.80 -2.81
C ASP A 143 1.20 -1.61 -3.34
N ALA A 144 1.11 -0.52 -2.57
CA ALA A 144 0.42 0.73 -2.93
C ALA A 144 -1.08 0.60 -3.29
N PHE A 145 -1.72 -0.55 -3.02
CA PHE A 145 -3.17 -0.66 -3.14
C PHE A 145 -3.84 0.22 -2.08
N ARG A 146 -4.86 0.97 -2.51
CA ARG A 146 -5.72 1.71 -1.60
C ARG A 146 -6.90 0.86 -1.19
N MET A 147 -7.35 1.05 0.05
CA MET A 147 -8.62 0.51 0.51
C MET A 147 -9.44 1.61 1.18
N SER A 148 -10.76 1.41 1.21
CA SER A 148 -11.64 2.27 2.01
C SER A 148 -12.87 1.51 2.49
N VAL A 149 -13.38 1.92 3.65
CA VAL A 149 -14.73 1.59 4.11
C VAL A 149 -15.53 2.88 4.20
N LYS A 150 -16.79 2.83 3.78
CA LYS A 150 -17.71 3.96 3.79
C LYS A 150 -19.10 3.55 4.24
N GLN A 151 -19.72 4.36 5.10
CA GLN A 151 -21.15 4.28 5.40
C GLN A 151 -21.98 5.07 4.36
N SER A 152 -23.10 4.49 3.91
CA SER A 152 -24.13 5.15 3.08
C SER A 152 -24.97 6.12 3.92
N VAL A 153 -25.85 6.90 3.28
CA VAL A 153 -26.80 7.76 4.03
C VAL A 153 -27.98 6.96 4.61
N GLU A 154 -28.19 5.76 4.06
CA GLU A 154 -29.14 4.74 4.51
C GLU A 154 -28.59 3.93 5.72
N GLY A 155 -27.26 3.86 5.87
CA GLY A 155 -26.56 3.20 6.99
C GLY A 155 -25.83 1.92 6.62
N ASP A 156 -25.84 1.49 5.35
CA ASP A 156 -25.08 0.33 4.86
C ASP A 156 -23.58 0.64 4.80
N LEU A 157 -22.72 -0.37 5.03
CA LEU A 157 -21.29 -0.24 4.77
C LEU A 157 -20.93 -0.77 3.37
N SER A 158 -20.07 -0.04 2.65
CA SER A 158 -19.31 -0.62 1.54
C SER A 158 -17.81 -0.63 1.83
N LEU A 159 -17.13 -1.66 1.31
CA LEU A 159 -15.69 -1.89 1.44
C LEU A 159 -15.11 -2.05 0.04
N GLY A 160 -14.09 -1.25 -0.28
CA GLY A 160 -13.43 -1.26 -1.58
C GLY A 160 -11.92 -1.36 -1.49
N ALA A 161 -11.32 -1.79 -2.61
CA ALA A 161 -9.90 -1.71 -2.89
C ALA A 161 -9.67 -1.23 -4.32
N SER A 162 -8.62 -0.45 -4.54
CA SER A 162 -8.15 -0.09 -5.87
C SER A 162 -6.63 -0.15 -6.00
N SER A 163 -6.16 -0.44 -7.20
CA SER A 163 -4.73 -0.56 -7.50
C SER A 163 -4.03 0.79 -7.57
N PRO A 164 -2.69 0.84 -7.46
CA PRO A 164 -1.94 1.92 -8.10
C PRO A 164 -2.22 1.95 -9.62
N CYS A 165 -1.81 3.02 -10.30
CA CYS A 165 -1.93 3.12 -11.76
C CYS A 165 -1.00 2.12 -12.46
N VAL A 166 -1.57 1.01 -12.95
CA VAL A 166 -0.88 -0.10 -13.62
C VAL A 166 -0.96 0.03 -15.14
N TRP A 167 -0.13 -0.73 -15.87
CA TRP A 167 -0.25 -0.86 -17.32
C TRP A 167 -1.17 -2.05 -17.67
N PRO A 168 -2.05 -1.95 -18.68
CA PRO A 168 -2.99 -3.02 -19.04
C PRO A 168 -2.37 -4.42 -19.12
N ASN A 169 -1.20 -4.50 -19.78
CA ASN A 169 -0.45 -5.72 -20.03
C ASN A 169 0.74 -5.93 -19.08
N GLY A 170 0.84 -5.21 -17.96
CA GLY A 170 1.94 -5.36 -17.00
C GLY A 170 3.31 -4.82 -17.48
N THR A 171 3.37 -4.12 -18.61
CA THR A 171 4.56 -3.39 -19.05
C THR A 171 4.19 -2.05 -19.68
N PRO A 172 5.06 -1.02 -19.58
CA PRO A 172 4.91 0.18 -20.41
C PRO A 172 5.01 -0.19 -21.90
N PRO A 173 4.22 0.43 -22.79
CA PRO A 173 4.47 0.36 -24.22
C PRO A 173 5.77 1.09 -24.60
N GLU A 174 6.30 0.81 -25.79
CA GLU A 174 7.46 1.52 -26.33
C GLU A 174 7.16 3.02 -26.44
N GLY A 175 8.11 3.88 -26.02
CA GLY A 175 7.95 5.34 -25.97
C GLY A 175 7.14 5.88 -24.77
N ALA A 176 6.77 5.05 -23.79
CA ALA A 176 5.99 5.46 -22.61
C ALA A 176 6.79 6.31 -21.59
N GLY A 177 7.12 7.55 -21.96
CA GLY A 177 7.83 8.52 -21.12
C GLY A 177 8.58 9.63 -21.88
N GLU A 178 8.45 9.69 -23.21
CA GLU A 178 8.97 10.77 -24.07
C GLU A 178 8.01 11.99 -24.14
#